data_AF-A0AAE3M9U2-F1
#
_entry.id   AF-A0AAE3M9U2-F1
#
_cell.length_a   1.000
_cell.length_b   1.000
_cell.length_c   1.000
_cell.angle_alpha   90.00
_cell.angle_beta   90.00
_cell.angle_gamma   90.00
#
_symmetry.space_group_name_H-M   'P 1'
#
loop_
_entity.id
_entity.type
_entity.pdbx_description
1 polymer ?
#
loop_
_entity_poly.entity_id
_entity_poly.type
_entity_poly.pdbx_seq_one_letter_code
_entity_poly.pdbx_strand_id
1 'polypeptide(L)'
;MSRESYLQQACKAVPEFKLISEQFMRNYTIAGKSESCTRNYLMQISKMVLYFKCSPLELSIDQFEAYLFEIQINKKTSRSSFKHLVYGLRAMFSMFKNEEL
;
A
#
# COMPACT_ATOMS: atom_id res chain seq x y z
N MET A 1 11.30 4.97 23.18
CA MET A 1 11.54 4.61 21.76
C MET A 1 10.24 4.84 21.00
N SER A 2 10.28 5.60 19.89
CA SER A 2 9.10 5.78 19.04
C SER A 2 8.69 4.43 18.44
N ARG A 3 7.39 4.12 18.42
CA ARG A 3 6.87 2.91 17.77
C ARG A 3 7.16 2.99 16.28
N GLU A 4 7.74 1.94 15.70
CA GLU A 4 7.96 1.86 14.26
C GLU A 4 6.65 2.03 13.50
N SER A 5 6.67 2.82 12.43
CA SER A 5 5.52 3.00 11.55
C SER A 5 5.16 1.68 10.84
N TYR A 6 3.91 1.56 10.38
CA TYR A 6 3.51 0.40 9.57
C TYR A 6 4.37 0.23 8.32
N LEU A 7 4.80 1.33 7.70
CA LEU A 7 5.69 1.29 6.54
C LEU A 7 7.04 0.67 6.90
N GLN A 8 7.67 1.13 7.98
CA GLN A 8 8.93 0.56 8.45
C GLN A 8 8.81 -0.93 8.78
N GLN A 9 7.71 -1.33 9.44
CA GLN A 9 7.46 -2.73 9.76
C GLN A 9 7.26 -3.58 8.48
N ALA A 10 6.49 -3.08 7.51
CA ALA A 10 6.25 -3.76 6.25
C ALA A 10 7.53 -3.91 5.41
N CYS A 11 8.33 -2.85 5.30
CA CYS A 11 9.60 -2.88 4.57
C CYS A 11 10.63 -3.85 5.18
N LYS A 12 10.56 -4.10 6.50
CA LYS A 12 11.39 -5.13 7.15
C LYS A 12 10.85 -6.54 6.91
N ALA A 13 9.53 -6.71 6.90
CA ALA A 13 8.90 -8.01 6.72
C ALA A 13 8.91 -8.49 5.26
N VAL A 14 8.85 -7.57 4.30
CA VAL A 14 8.79 -7.83 2.85
C VAL A 14 9.77 -6.88 2.14
N PRO A 15 11.03 -7.29 1.94
CA PRO A 15 12.06 -6.44 1.33
C PRO A 15 11.73 -5.95 -0.08
N GLU A 16 11.00 -6.73 -0.88
CA GLU A 16 10.54 -6.36 -2.22
C GLU A 16 9.59 -5.15 -2.15
N PHE A 17 8.73 -5.12 -1.12
CA PHE A 17 7.84 -3.99 -0.88
C PHE A 17 8.60 -2.71 -0.52
N LYS A 18 9.77 -2.82 0.11
CA LYS A 18 10.61 -1.65 0.40
C LYS A 18 10.97 -0.92 -0.89
N LEU A 19 11.49 -1.63 -1.88
CA LEU A 19 11.89 -1.05 -3.17
C LEU A 19 10.69 -0.39 -3.86
N ILE A 20 9.57 -1.09 -3.94
CA ILE A 20 8.32 -0.58 -4.54
C ILE A 20 7.85 0.69 -3.83
N SER A 21 7.86 0.71 -2.50
CA SER A 21 7.40 1.86 -1.71
C SER A 21 8.29 3.10 -1.88
N GLU A 22 9.61 2.90 -1.99
CA GLU A 22 10.59 3.97 -2.22
C GLU A 22 10.45 4.55 -3.63
N GLN A 23 10.28 3.69 -4.64
CA GLN A 23 10.00 4.11 -6.02
C GLN A 23 8.67 4.85 -6.11
N PHE A 24 7.61 4.34 -5.46
CA PHE A 24 6.29 4.97 -5.45
C PHE A 24 6.35 6.38 -4.86
N MET A 25 7.02 6.52 -3.71
CA MET A 25 7.24 7.81 -3.05
C MET A 25 8.00 8.77 -3.96
N ARG A 26 9.10 8.32 -4.57
CA ARG A 26 9.92 9.12 -5.48
C ARG A 26 9.12 9.63 -6.68
N ASN A 27 8.39 8.74 -7.34
CA ASN A 27 7.62 9.06 -8.55
C ASN A 27 6.49 10.06 -8.23
N TYR A 28 5.80 9.90 -7.10
CA TYR A 28 4.78 10.87 -6.67
C TYR A 28 5.36 12.22 -6.30
N THR A 29 6.53 12.26 -5.66
CA THR A 29 7.24 13.51 -5.38
C THR A 29 7.63 14.23 -6.67
N ILE A 30 8.18 13.53 -7.67
CA ILE A 30 8.54 14.11 -8.98
C ILE A 30 7.29 14.66 -9.69
N ALA A 31 6.16 13.94 -9.61
CA ALA A 31 4.90 14.37 -10.19
C ALA A 31 4.17 15.51 -9.42
N GLY A 32 4.83 16.12 -8.41
CA GLY A 32 4.27 17.21 -7.61
C GLY A 32 3.06 16.81 -6.77
N LYS A 33 2.91 15.53 -6.42
CA LYS A 33 1.80 15.04 -5.62
C LYS A 33 2.02 15.30 -4.13
N SER A 34 0.91 15.40 -3.39
CA SER A 34 0.94 15.66 -1.94
C SER A 34 1.69 14.55 -1.19
N GLU A 35 2.72 14.95 -0.46
CA GLU A 35 3.54 14.06 0.36
C GLU A 35 2.72 13.38 1.47
N SER A 36 1.82 14.12 2.12
CA SER A 36 0.94 13.57 3.16
C SER A 36 -0.07 12.58 2.59
N CYS A 37 -0.60 12.84 1.39
CA CYS A 37 -1.46 11.90 0.69
C CYS A 37 -0.72 10.60 0.34
N THR A 38 0.49 10.72 -0.20
CA THR A 38 1.35 9.58 -0.58
C THR A 38 1.71 8.73 0.65
N ARG A 39 2.07 9.36 1.77
CA ARG A 39 2.29 8.66 3.04
C ARG A 39 1.06 7.94 3.56
N ASN A 40 -0.14 8.53 3.42
CA ASN A 40 -1.39 7.89 3.81
C ASN A 40 -1.70 6.67 2.94
N TYR A 41 -1.41 6.71 1.64
CA TYR A 41 -1.50 5.54 0.77
C TYR A 41 -0.56 4.43 1.26
N LEU A 42 0.73 4.74 1.38
CA LEU A 42 1.75 3.77 1.80
C LEU A 42 1.43 3.17 3.17
N MET A 43 0.92 3.96 4.12
CA MET A 43 0.53 3.45 5.44
C MET A 43 -0.56 2.39 5.36
N GLN A 44 -1.63 2.61 4.58
CA GLN A 44 -2.72 1.62 4.48
C GLN A 44 -2.29 0.39 3.67
N ILE A 45 -1.52 0.58 2.60
CA ILE A 45 -0.93 -0.54 1.84
C ILE A 45 -0.03 -1.39 2.75
N SER A 46 0.78 -0.76 3.60
CA SER A 46 1.67 -1.47 4.53
C SER A 46 0.92 -2.38 5.49
N LYS A 47 -0.28 -2.01 5.95
CA LYS A 47 -1.11 -2.88 6.79
C LYS A 47 -1.55 -4.14 6.05
N MET A 48 -1.87 -4.02 4.77
CA MET A 48 -2.22 -5.15 3.91
C MET A 48 -1.00 -6.03 3.63
N VAL A 49 0.16 -5.44 3.35
CA VAL A 49 1.44 -6.17 3.22
C VAL A 49 1.75 -6.96 4.49
N LEU A 50 1.54 -6.36 5.66
CA LEU A 50 1.72 -7.04 6.94
C LEU A 50 0.70 -8.16 7.20
N TYR A 51 -0.48 -8.09 6.60
CA TYR A 51 -1.51 -9.13 6.68
C TYR A 51 -1.13 -10.34 5.81
N PHE A 52 -0.78 -10.10 4.54
CA PHE A 52 -0.47 -11.16 3.58
C PHE A 52 0.97 -11.67 3.63
N LYS A 53 1.90 -10.88 4.20
CA LYS A 53 3.34 -11.16 4.19
C LYS A 53 3.95 -11.28 2.79
N CYS A 54 3.37 -10.61 1.81
CA CYS A 54 3.85 -10.58 0.43
C CYS A 54 3.73 -9.17 -0.16
N SER A 55 4.33 -8.96 -1.33
CA SER A 55 4.19 -7.71 -2.07
C SER A 55 2.74 -7.53 -2.55
N PRO A 56 2.18 -6.29 -2.56
CA PRO A 56 0.91 -6.03 -3.18
C PRO A 56 0.86 -6.49 -4.64
N LEU A 57 1.98 -6.42 -5.37
CA LEU A 57 2.03 -6.75 -6.79
C LEU A 57 1.91 -8.26 -7.08
N GLU A 58 2.05 -9.11 -6.05
CA GLU A 58 1.97 -10.57 -6.16
C GLU A 58 0.57 -11.12 -5.85
N LEU A 59 -0.32 -10.30 -5.29
CA LEU A 59 -1.65 -10.71 -4.90
C LEU A 59 -2.57 -10.88 -6.12
N SER A 60 -3.37 -11.95 -6.11
CA SER A 60 -4.43 -12.14 -7.09
C SER A 60 -5.58 -11.17 -6.84
N ILE A 61 -6.40 -10.92 -7.88
CA ILE A 61 -7.60 -10.08 -7.75
C ILE A 61 -8.53 -10.62 -6.67
N ASP A 62 -8.74 -11.94 -6.62
CA ASP A 62 -9.60 -12.57 -5.61
C ASP A 62 -9.09 -12.34 -4.18
N GLN A 63 -7.77 -12.42 -3.95
CA GLN A 63 -7.18 -12.14 -2.64
C GLN A 63 -7.41 -10.67 -2.23
N PHE A 64 -7.30 -9.73 -3.18
CA PHE A 64 -7.60 -8.33 -2.93
C PHE A 64 -9.06 -8.10 -2.57
N GLU A 65 -9.98 -8.63 -3.37
CA GLU A 65 -11.40 -8.45 -3.16
C GLU A 65 -11.85 -9.06 -1.82
N ALA A 66 -11.35 -10.25 -1.48
CA ALA A 66 -11.59 -10.88 -0.19
C ALA A 66 -11.11 -10.00 0.97
N TYR A 67 -9.90 -9.43 0.88
CA TYR A 67 -9.37 -8.53 1.91
C TYR A 67 -10.18 -7.25 2.05
N LEU A 68 -10.51 -6.59 0.94
CA LEU A 68 -11.30 -5.36 0.93
C LEU A 68 -12.71 -5.61 1.52
N PHE A 69 -13.31 -6.75 1.20
CA PHE A 69 -14.58 -7.17 1.78
C PHE A 69 -14.44 -7.39 3.30
N GLU A 70 -13.41 -8.13 3.75
CA GLU A 70 -13.18 -8.44 5.16
C GLU A 70 -13.02 -7.17 6.02
N ILE A 71 -12.21 -6.20 5.58
CA ILE A 71 -11.95 -4.99 6.35
C ILE A 71 -13.17 -4.05 6.38
N GLN A 72 -14.02 -4.11 5.35
CA GLN A 72 -15.22 -3.30 5.23
C GLN A 72 -16.37 -3.87 6.09
N ILE A 73 -16.62 -5.19 6.02
CA ILE A 73 -17.71 -5.82 6.78
C ILE A 73 -17.47 -5.78 8.29
N ASN A 74 -16.22 -5.98 8.70
CA ASN A 74 -15.85 -5.97 10.11
C ASN A 74 -15.67 -4.55 10.68
N LYS A 75 -15.94 -3.50 9.89
CA LYS A 75 -15.74 -2.09 10.24
C LYS A 75 -14.36 -1.80 10.86
N LYS A 76 -13.34 -2.58 10.46
CA LYS A 76 -11.96 -2.48 10.99
C LYS A 76 -11.26 -1.21 10.49
N THR A 77 -11.83 -0.52 9.50
CA THR A 77 -11.22 0.64 8.86
C THR A 77 -12.21 1.79 8.70
N SER A 78 -11.72 3.03 8.82
CA SER A 78 -12.54 4.22 8.55
C SER A 78 -12.73 4.42 7.04
N ARG A 79 -13.78 5.14 6.64
CA ARG A 79 -14.04 5.44 5.21
C ARG A 79 -12.84 6.10 4.52
N SER A 80 -12.16 7.02 5.19
CA SER A 80 -10.97 7.69 4.65
C SER A 80 -9.78 6.74 4.51
N SER A 81 -9.56 5.86 5.50
CA SER A 81 -8.50 4.84 5.44
C SER A 81 -8.76 3.83 4.31
N PHE A 82 -10.00 3.38 4.16
CA PHE A 82 -10.40 2.52 3.05
C PHE A 82 -10.15 3.20 1.69
N LYS A 83 -10.52 4.47 1.54
CA LYS A 83 -10.23 5.23 0.32
C LYS A 83 -8.73 5.33 0.06
N HIS A 84 -7.91 5.67 1.06
CA HIS A 84 -6.46 5.74 0.89
C HIS A 84 -5.86 4.39 0.45
N LEU A 85 -6.35 3.27 0.97
CA LEU A 85 -5.95 1.95 0.51
C LEU A 85 -6.30 1.74 -0.98
N VAL A 86 -7.57 1.92 -1.35
CA VAL A 86 -8.04 1.64 -2.72
C VAL A 86 -7.38 2.55 -3.76
N TYR A 87 -7.33 3.87 -3.51
CA TYR A 87 -6.68 4.81 -4.43
C TYR A 87 -5.17 4.63 -4.47
N GLY A 88 -4.55 4.33 -3.33
CA GLY A 88 -3.12 4.03 -3.24
C GLY A 88 -2.75 2.78 -4.04
N LEU A 89 -3.51 1.70 -3.91
CA LEU A 89 -3.31 0.47 -4.69
C LEU A 89 -3.49 0.74 -6.17
N ARG A 90 -4.59 1.41 -6.59
CA ARG A 90 -4.80 1.74 -8.01
C ARG A 90 -3.62 2.52 -8.59
N ALA A 91 -3.12 3.51 -7.86
CA ALA A 91 -1.96 4.28 -8.25
C ALA A 91 -0.69 3.41 -8.36
N MET A 92 -0.42 2.59 -7.35
CA MET A 92 0.74 1.69 -7.31
C MET A 92 0.70 0.70 -8.47
N PHE A 93 -0.43 0.05 -8.71
CA PHE A 93 -0.61 -0.84 -9.87
C PHE A 93 -0.47 -0.13 -11.20
N SER A 94 -1.02 1.08 -11.34
CA SER A 94 -0.87 1.87 -12.56
C SER A 94 0.59 2.23 -12.85
N MET A 95 1.42 2.35 -11.81
CA MET A 95 2.84 2.68 -11.93
C MET A 95 3.69 1.46 -12.25
N PHE A 96 3.47 0.33 -11.57
CA PHE A 96 4.38 -0.81 -11.63
C PHE A 96 3.87 -2.00 -12.43
N LYS A 97 2.56 -2.14 -12.65
CA LYS A 97 2.01 -3.27 -13.41
C LYS A 97 1.90 -2.99 -14.92
N ASN A 98 2.08 -1.72 -15.31
CA ASN A 98 2.17 -1.28 -16.71
C ASN A 98 3.61 -1.04 -17.18
N GLU A 99 4.60 -1.22 -16.30
CA GLU A 99 6.00 -1.27 -16.71
C GLU A 99 6.27 -2.73 -17.10
N GLU A 100 6.29 -3.02 -18.41
CA GLU A 100 6.92 -4.24 -18.91
C GLU A 100 8.37 -4.25 -18.40
N LEU A 101 8.72 -5.29 -17.63
CA LEU A 101 10.10 -5.70 -17.43
C LEU A 101 10.58 -6.46 -18.67
#